data_AF-A0A949HX87-F1
#
_entry.id   AF-A0A949HX87-F1
#
_cell.length_a   1.000
_cell.length_b   1.000
_cell.length_c   1.000
_cell.angle_alpha   90.00
_cell.angle_beta   90.00
_cell.angle_gamma   90.00
#
_symmetry.space_group_name_H-M   'P 1'
#
loop_
_entity.id
_entity.type
_entity.pdbx_description
1 polymer ?
#
loop_
_entity_poly.entity_id
_entity_poly.type
_entity_poly.pdbx_seq_one_letter_code
_entity_poly.pdbx_strand_id
1 'polypeptide(L)'
;SDIALNVRVPREACPFNLAPTSSTTAMLVMGDALAMAVLQARGFRQKDYARIHPGGAIGRAMLLRVADIMRAGSRNAVAAAHLSVKEALLLMTRARSGSLSVVDGRGKLVGVFTDGDFRRQMAANGQLLSEPLKSVMTRNPVFIFEEALAVEALKVFNERNIDDLIVVDRRHRPVGLVDSQDLPKLKMI
;
A
#
# COMPACT_ATOMS: atom_id res chain seq x y z
N SER A 1 42.30 0.63 22.92
CA SER A 1 40.86 0.65 23.19
C SER A 1 40.63 1.40 24.48
N ASP A 2 39.81 2.45 24.46
CA ASP A 2 39.64 3.33 25.64
C ASP A 2 38.53 2.85 26.59
N ILE A 3 37.66 1.93 26.15
CA ILE A 3 36.56 1.34 26.93
C ILE A 3 36.38 -0.13 26.53
N ALA A 4 36.09 -1.00 27.50
CA ALA A 4 35.76 -2.41 27.28
C ALA A 4 34.35 -2.73 27.80
N LEU A 5 33.54 -3.40 26.97
CA LEU A 5 32.24 -3.94 27.38
C LEU A 5 32.43 -5.35 27.92
N ASN A 6 32.21 -5.52 29.22
CA ASN A 6 32.40 -6.82 29.88
C ASN A 6 31.20 -7.74 29.62
N VAL A 7 31.45 -8.84 28.92
CA VAL A 7 30.48 -9.90 28.58
C VAL A 7 30.88 -11.25 29.17
N ARG A 8 31.67 -11.23 30.25
CA ARG A 8 32.18 -12.45 30.88
C ARG A 8 31.02 -13.34 31.32
N VAL A 9 31.07 -14.59 30.87
CA VAL A 9 30.20 -15.67 31.32
C VAL A 9 31.01 -16.59 32.24
N PRO A 10 30.69 -16.67 33.55
CA PRO A 10 31.46 -17.49 34.49
C PRO A 10 31.36 -18.99 34.24
N ARG A 11 30.25 -19.46 33.66
CA ARG A 11 29.99 -20.87 33.37
C ARG A 11 29.02 -21.00 32.21
N GLU A 12 29.30 -21.93 31.32
CA GLU A 12 28.44 -22.31 30.21
C GLU A 12 27.26 -23.16 30.67
N ALA A 13 26.13 -23.06 29.98
CA ALA A 13 24.99 -23.96 30.18
C ALA A 13 25.31 -25.41 29.78
N CYS A 14 26.28 -25.62 28.89
CA CYS A 14 26.82 -26.93 28.56
C CYS A 14 27.29 -27.65 29.84
N PRO A 15 26.82 -28.88 30.14
CA PRO A 15 27.19 -29.61 31.37
C PRO A 15 28.70 -29.82 31.53
N PHE A 16 29.41 -29.94 30.41
CA PHE A 16 30.86 -30.14 30.37
C PHE A 16 31.66 -28.82 30.28
N ASN A 17 30.98 -27.67 30.17
CA ASN A 17 31.59 -26.35 30.02
C ASN A 17 32.54 -26.21 28.80
N LEU A 18 32.36 -27.05 27.77
CA LEU A 18 33.19 -27.06 26.57
C LEU A 18 32.56 -26.30 25.40
N ALA A 19 31.24 -26.45 25.21
CA ALA A 19 30.53 -25.79 24.13
C ALA A 19 30.17 -24.35 24.53
N PRO A 20 30.44 -23.36 23.68
CA PRO A 20 30.12 -21.97 23.97
C PRO A 20 28.61 -21.78 23.75
N THR A 21 27.87 -21.84 24.85
CA THR A 21 26.40 -21.89 24.86
C THR A 21 25.83 -20.58 25.40
N SER A 22 26.26 -20.23 26.60
CA SER A 22 25.92 -18.98 27.27
C SER A 22 26.80 -17.83 26.77
N SER A 23 28.08 -18.07 26.48
CA SER A 23 29.00 -17.03 25.98
C SER A 23 28.65 -16.53 24.58
N THR A 24 28.30 -17.41 23.64
CA THR A 24 27.83 -17.01 22.29
C THR A 24 26.56 -16.19 22.37
N THR A 25 25.61 -16.61 23.21
CA THR A 25 24.37 -15.86 23.46
C THR A 25 24.65 -14.49 24.07
N ALA A 26 25.52 -14.40 25.08
CA ALA A 26 25.91 -13.12 25.70
C ALA A 26 26.58 -12.17 24.68
N MET A 27 27.42 -12.70 23.79
CA MET A 27 28.04 -11.92 22.72
C MET A 27 27.02 -11.41 21.70
N LEU A 28 26.06 -12.25 21.27
CA LEU A 28 24.99 -11.84 20.35
C LEU A 28 24.15 -10.72 20.95
N VAL A 29 23.72 -10.87 22.20
CA VAL A 29 22.93 -9.85 22.91
C VAL A 29 23.72 -8.54 23.06
N MET A 30 25.00 -8.61 23.40
CA MET A 30 25.83 -7.40 23.50
C MET A 30 26.00 -6.70 22.15
N GLY A 31 26.17 -7.47 21.07
CA GLY A 31 26.23 -6.94 19.71
C GLY A 31 24.96 -6.17 19.33
N ASP A 32 23.79 -6.77 19.56
CA ASP A 32 22.50 -6.13 19.29
C ASP A 32 22.29 -4.89 20.15
N ALA A 33 22.58 -4.97 21.45
CA ALA A 33 22.44 -3.84 22.36
C ALA A 33 23.33 -2.66 21.93
N LEU A 34 24.57 -2.93 21.54
CA LEU A 34 25.49 -1.91 21.04
C LEU A 34 25.00 -1.31 19.71
N ALA A 35 24.53 -2.14 18.78
CA ALA A 35 23.98 -1.67 17.51
C ALA A 35 22.77 -0.74 17.73
N MET A 36 21.85 -1.11 18.63
CA MET A 36 20.69 -0.29 18.97
C MET A 36 21.10 1.02 19.66
N ALA A 37 22.06 0.98 20.60
CA ALA A 37 22.57 2.16 21.28
C ALA A 37 23.22 3.15 20.29
N VAL A 38 24.02 2.66 19.35
CA VAL A 38 24.63 3.49 18.29
C VAL A 38 23.57 4.05 17.34
N LEU A 39 22.58 3.23 16.96
CA LEU A 39 21.47 3.65 16.09
C LEU A 39 20.70 4.82 16.73
N GLN A 40 20.38 4.71 18.02
CA GLN A 40 19.71 5.76 18.77
C GLN A 40 20.58 7.01 18.95
N ALA A 41 21.85 6.84 19.35
CA ALA A 41 22.77 7.96 19.57
C ALA A 41 23.04 8.77 18.29
N ARG A 42 23.03 8.12 17.12
CA ARG A 42 23.16 8.78 15.81
C ARG A 42 21.85 9.38 15.28
N GLY A 43 20.74 9.23 15.99
CA GLY A 43 19.43 9.72 15.55
C GLY A 43 18.97 9.06 14.24
N PHE A 44 19.32 7.79 14.04
CA PHE A 44 19.01 7.04 12.83
C PHE A 44 17.51 6.84 12.70
N ARG A 45 16.91 7.31 11.59
CA ARG A 45 15.47 7.25 11.36
C ARG A 45 15.09 6.18 10.36
N GLN A 46 13.82 5.81 10.33
CA GLN A 46 13.27 4.86 9.36
C GLN A 46 13.54 5.28 7.90
N LYS A 47 13.48 6.58 7.60
CA LYS A 47 13.86 7.13 6.29
C LYS A 47 15.34 6.90 5.94
N ASP A 48 16.22 6.89 6.95
CA ASP A 48 17.64 6.62 6.75
C ASP A 48 17.80 5.14 6.40
N TYR A 49 17.15 4.24 7.15
CA TYR A 49 17.12 2.80 6.86
C TYR A 49 16.78 2.52 5.39
N ALA A 50 15.69 3.13 4.92
CA ALA A 50 15.20 2.99 3.56
C ALA A 50 16.23 3.40 2.50
N ARG A 51 16.95 4.50 2.76
CA ARG A 51 18.00 5.02 1.88
C ARG A 51 19.25 4.14 1.82
N ILE A 52 19.64 3.49 2.92
CA ILE A 52 20.87 2.68 2.99
C ILE A 52 20.63 1.21 2.62
N HIS A 53 19.36 0.77 2.57
CA HIS A 53 18.98 -0.58 2.20
C HIS A 53 17.93 -0.62 1.08
N PRO A 54 18.13 0.12 -0.04
CA PRO A 54 17.10 0.25 -1.08
C PRO A 54 16.83 -1.07 -1.82
N GLY A 55 17.79 -2.01 -1.82
CA GLY A 55 17.63 -3.35 -2.39
C GLY A 55 16.95 -4.36 -1.46
N GLY A 56 16.81 -4.04 -0.17
CA GLY A 56 16.11 -4.87 0.80
C GLY A 56 14.60 -4.66 0.71
N ALA A 57 13.81 -5.70 1.01
CA ALA A 57 12.34 -5.62 0.97
C ALA A 57 11.78 -4.46 1.81
N ILE A 58 12.32 -4.27 3.02
CA ILE A 58 11.92 -3.22 3.97
C ILE A 58 12.26 -1.83 3.42
N GLY A 59 13.50 -1.61 2.97
CA GLY A 59 13.91 -0.30 2.48
C GLY A 59 13.21 0.10 1.17
N ARG A 60 12.97 -0.88 0.29
CA ARG A 60 12.18 -0.68 -0.93
C ARG A 60 10.73 -0.31 -0.62
N ALA A 61 10.08 -1.04 0.29
CA ALA A 61 8.69 -0.74 0.69
C ALA A 61 8.53 0.68 1.26
N MET A 62 9.56 1.19 1.95
CA MET A 62 9.58 2.54 2.53
C MET A 62 9.81 3.68 1.51
N LEU A 63 10.23 3.38 0.27
CA LEU A 63 10.50 4.39 -0.76
C LEU A 63 9.52 4.35 -1.93
N LEU A 64 8.82 3.23 -2.14
CA LEU A 64 7.85 3.08 -3.23
C LEU A 64 6.70 4.08 -3.06
N ARG A 65 6.40 4.81 -4.12
CA ARG A 65 5.22 5.68 -4.17
C ARG A 65 4.04 4.93 -4.77
N VAL A 66 2.84 5.44 -4.49
CA VAL A 66 1.61 4.95 -5.10
C VAL A 66 1.68 5.05 -6.64
N ALA A 67 2.25 6.14 -7.17
CA ALA A 67 2.47 6.30 -8.60
C ALA A 67 3.28 5.16 -9.25
N ASP A 68 4.18 4.52 -8.49
CA ASP A 68 5.04 3.43 -8.99
C ASP A 68 4.30 2.08 -9.06
N ILE A 69 3.17 1.96 -8.34
CA ILE A 69 2.44 0.69 -8.18
C ILE A 69 1.03 0.72 -8.78
N MET A 70 0.52 1.91 -9.11
CA MET A 70 -0.84 2.07 -9.63
C MET A 70 -0.98 1.59 -11.08
N ARG A 71 -2.19 1.16 -11.41
CA ARG A 71 -2.66 0.99 -12.78
C ARG A 71 -2.94 2.38 -13.36
N ALA A 72 -2.11 2.82 -14.30
CA ALA A 72 -2.21 4.12 -14.98
C ALA A 72 -2.58 3.96 -16.47
N GLY A 73 -2.85 5.10 -17.12
CA GLY A 73 -3.09 5.16 -18.57
C GLY A 73 -4.32 4.35 -18.99
N SER A 74 -4.15 3.44 -19.96
CA SER A 74 -5.23 2.58 -20.46
C SER A 74 -5.82 1.63 -19.42
N ARG A 75 -5.14 1.40 -18.29
CA ARG A 75 -5.61 0.60 -17.16
C ARG A 75 -6.28 1.41 -16.05
N ASN A 76 -6.46 2.72 -16.24
CA ASN A 76 -7.21 3.58 -15.34
C ASN A 76 -8.61 3.84 -15.94
N ALA A 77 -9.63 3.19 -15.38
CA ALA A 77 -11.01 3.37 -15.83
C ALA A 77 -11.60 4.67 -15.25
N VAL A 78 -11.94 5.62 -16.13
CA VAL A 78 -12.55 6.90 -15.76
C VAL A 78 -13.74 7.19 -16.67
N ALA A 79 -14.87 7.59 -16.10
CA ALA A 79 -16.05 8.03 -16.85
C ALA A 79 -16.67 9.29 -16.26
N ALA A 80 -17.32 10.09 -17.12
CA ALA A 80 -18.09 11.24 -16.68
C ALA A 80 -19.41 10.80 -16.01
N ALA A 81 -19.86 11.54 -15.00
CA ALA A 81 -21.03 11.18 -14.19
C ALA A 81 -22.37 11.07 -14.96
N HIS A 82 -22.45 11.58 -16.19
CA HIS A 82 -23.65 11.48 -17.03
C HIS A 82 -23.67 10.25 -17.94
N LEU A 83 -22.56 9.52 -18.08
CA LEU A 83 -22.51 8.30 -18.88
C LEU A 83 -23.34 7.19 -18.24
N SER A 84 -23.85 6.29 -19.08
CA SER A 84 -24.64 5.14 -18.63
C SER A 84 -23.78 4.07 -17.96
N VAL A 85 -24.39 3.24 -17.12
CA VAL A 85 -23.74 2.05 -16.55
C VAL A 85 -23.19 1.14 -17.64
N LYS A 86 -23.91 0.96 -18.75
CA LYS A 86 -23.45 0.15 -19.89
C LYS A 86 -22.12 0.66 -20.46
N GLU A 87 -22.00 1.97 -20.67
CA GLU A 87 -20.76 2.58 -21.16
C GLU A 87 -19.62 2.43 -20.14
N ALA A 88 -19.94 2.59 -18.85
CA ALA A 88 -18.98 2.40 -17.76
C ALA A 88 -18.40 0.97 -17.74
N LEU A 89 -19.26 -0.06 -17.88
CA LEU A 89 -18.83 -1.46 -17.91
C LEU A 89 -17.89 -1.77 -19.09
N LEU A 90 -18.12 -1.15 -20.25
CA LEU A 90 -17.22 -1.28 -21.41
C LEU A 90 -15.85 -0.65 -21.13
N LEU A 91 -15.81 0.49 -20.44
CA LEU A 91 -14.57 1.15 -20.03
C LEU A 91 -13.81 0.31 -18.99
N MET A 92 -14.50 -0.22 -17.98
CA MET A 92 -13.95 -1.14 -16.98
C MET A 92 -13.34 -2.39 -17.64
N THR A 93 -14.06 -2.98 -18.59
CA THR A 93 -13.58 -4.15 -19.37
C THR A 93 -12.30 -3.83 -20.13
N ARG A 94 -12.24 -2.69 -20.83
CA ARG A 94 -11.03 -2.25 -21.57
C ARG A 94 -9.85 -2.03 -20.64
N ALA A 95 -10.09 -1.46 -19.47
CA ALA A 95 -9.07 -1.18 -18.46
C ALA A 95 -8.65 -2.43 -17.65
N ARG A 96 -9.43 -3.52 -17.73
CA ARG A 96 -9.31 -4.71 -16.87
C ARG A 96 -9.34 -4.32 -15.38
N SER A 97 -10.32 -3.50 -15.01
CA SER A 97 -10.48 -2.97 -13.65
C SER A 97 -11.87 -3.32 -13.11
N GLY A 98 -11.92 -3.77 -11.84
CA GLY A 98 -13.17 -4.06 -11.12
C GLY A 98 -13.90 -2.82 -10.62
N SER A 99 -13.33 -1.64 -10.86
CA SER A 99 -13.92 -0.35 -10.52
C SER A 99 -13.60 0.73 -11.53
N LEU A 100 -14.34 1.84 -11.44
CA LEU A 100 -14.23 2.99 -12.32
C LEU A 100 -14.39 4.27 -11.51
N SER A 101 -13.49 5.22 -11.77
CA SER A 101 -13.56 6.57 -11.21
C SER A 101 -14.60 7.40 -11.96
N VAL A 102 -15.53 8.00 -11.23
CA VAL A 102 -16.53 8.90 -11.81
C VAL A 102 -16.09 10.35 -11.62
N VAL A 103 -16.09 11.13 -12.69
CA VAL A 103 -15.63 12.54 -12.68
C VAL A 103 -16.71 13.55 -13.05
N ASP A 104 -16.54 14.77 -12.55
CA ASP A 104 -17.32 15.95 -12.96
C ASP A 104 -16.85 16.51 -14.31
N GLY A 105 -17.50 17.59 -14.77
CA GLY A 105 -17.12 18.28 -16.01
C GLY A 105 -15.74 18.96 -16.00
N ARG A 106 -15.08 19.04 -14.83
CA ARG A 106 -13.70 19.55 -14.67
C ARG A 106 -12.68 18.40 -14.54
N GLY A 107 -13.14 17.15 -14.63
CA GLY A 107 -12.31 15.96 -14.49
C GLY A 107 -11.96 15.61 -13.04
N LYS A 108 -12.62 16.21 -12.04
CA LYS A 108 -12.38 15.90 -10.62
C LYS A 108 -13.17 14.68 -10.20
N LEU A 109 -12.57 13.86 -9.34
CA LEU A 109 -13.21 12.68 -8.75
C LEU A 109 -14.44 13.09 -7.92
N VAL A 110 -15.60 12.52 -8.26
CA VAL A 110 -16.88 12.73 -7.55
C VAL A 110 -17.52 11.43 -7.08
N GLY A 111 -17.10 10.29 -7.60
CA GLY A 111 -17.64 8.98 -7.24
C GLY A 111 -16.79 7.82 -7.70
N VAL A 112 -17.17 6.62 -7.27
CA VAL A 112 -16.67 5.35 -7.79
C VAL A 112 -17.83 4.44 -8.12
N PHE A 113 -17.68 3.61 -9.15
CA PHE A 113 -18.60 2.53 -9.48
C PHE A 113 -17.83 1.23 -9.58
N THR A 114 -18.34 0.15 -8.98
CA THR A 114 -17.64 -1.14 -8.87
C THR A 114 -18.48 -2.30 -9.38
N ASP A 115 -17.86 -3.44 -9.71
CA ASP A 115 -18.57 -4.68 -10.01
C ASP A 115 -19.49 -5.12 -8.85
N GLY A 116 -19.09 -4.79 -7.61
CA GLY A 116 -19.91 -5.00 -6.43
C GLY A 116 -21.18 -4.15 -6.43
N ASP A 117 -21.08 -2.88 -6.82
CA ASP A 117 -22.24 -1.99 -6.97
C ASP A 117 -23.16 -2.47 -8.08
N PHE A 118 -22.59 -2.83 -9.24
CA PHE A 118 -23.35 -3.40 -10.35
C PHE A 118 -24.14 -4.64 -9.92
N ARG A 119 -23.47 -5.61 -9.30
CA ARG A 119 -24.13 -6.84 -8.83
C ARG A 119 -25.24 -6.56 -7.82
N ARG A 120 -25.00 -5.66 -6.85
CA ARG A 120 -26.00 -5.30 -5.83
C ARG A 120 -27.21 -4.60 -6.43
N GLN A 121 -27.02 -3.69 -7.38
CA GLN A 121 -28.11 -2.89 -7.94
C GLN A 121 -28.86 -3.59 -9.07
N MET A 122 -28.21 -4.45 -9.85
CA MET A 122 -28.85 -5.18 -10.95
C MET A 122 -29.94 -6.13 -10.43
N ALA A 123 -29.75 -6.69 -9.24
CA ALA A 123 -30.77 -7.51 -8.58
C ALA A 123 -32.04 -6.72 -8.21
N ALA A 124 -31.94 -5.39 -8.07
CA ALA A 124 -33.03 -4.51 -7.65
C ALA A 124 -33.67 -3.72 -8.81
N ASN A 125 -32.95 -3.49 -9.91
CA ASN A 125 -33.41 -2.64 -11.01
C ASN A 125 -33.08 -3.27 -12.40
N GLY A 126 -34.11 -3.71 -13.11
CA GLY A 126 -34.00 -4.28 -14.45
C GLY A 126 -33.57 -3.30 -15.55
N GLN A 127 -33.59 -1.99 -15.29
CA GLN A 127 -33.17 -0.94 -16.23
C GLN A 127 -31.84 -0.28 -15.84
N LEU A 128 -31.06 -0.88 -14.94
CA LEU A 128 -29.80 -0.32 -14.43
C LEU A 128 -28.82 0.07 -15.55
N LEU A 129 -28.77 -0.69 -16.65
CA LEU A 129 -27.81 -0.44 -17.74
C LEU A 129 -27.98 0.93 -18.41
N SER A 130 -29.20 1.48 -18.41
CA SER A 130 -29.50 2.81 -18.95
C SER A 130 -29.38 3.95 -17.94
N GLU A 131 -29.23 3.65 -16.65
CA GLU A 131 -29.09 4.67 -15.61
C GLU A 131 -27.75 5.41 -15.74
N PRO A 132 -27.72 6.73 -15.51
CA PRO A 132 -26.48 7.50 -15.50
C PRO A 132 -25.67 7.22 -14.22
N LEU A 133 -24.34 7.21 -14.31
CA LEU A 133 -23.44 6.94 -13.17
C LEU A 133 -23.74 7.82 -11.95
N LYS A 134 -24.15 9.09 -12.14
CA LYS A 134 -24.51 10.01 -11.04
C LYS A 134 -25.64 9.51 -10.13
N SER A 135 -26.53 8.64 -10.61
CA SER A 135 -27.64 8.06 -9.81
C SER A 135 -27.22 6.81 -9.04
N VAL A 136 -26.14 6.15 -9.45
CA VAL A 136 -25.75 4.81 -8.97
C VAL A 136 -24.37 4.73 -8.32
N MET A 137 -23.50 5.72 -8.55
CA MET A 137 -22.14 5.75 -8.00
C MET A 137 -22.12 5.89 -6.48
N THR A 138 -21.10 5.31 -5.86
CA THR A 138 -20.75 5.65 -4.48
C THR A 138 -20.08 7.02 -4.47
N ARG A 139 -20.71 8.00 -3.82
CA ARG A 139 -20.19 9.37 -3.69
C ARG A 139 -19.08 9.42 -2.65
N ASN A 140 -18.17 10.41 -2.80
CA ASN A 140 -17.04 10.63 -1.89
C ASN A 140 -16.21 9.35 -1.64
N PRO A 141 -15.64 8.75 -2.71
CA PRO A 141 -14.89 7.52 -2.60
C PRO A 141 -13.62 7.71 -1.76
N VAL A 142 -13.13 6.61 -1.19
CA VAL A 142 -11.80 6.58 -0.58
C VAL A 142 -10.76 6.76 -1.68
N PHE A 143 -9.80 7.65 -1.47
CA PHE A 143 -8.73 7.93 -2.42
C PHE A 143 -7.39 8.11 -1.72
N ILE A 144 -6.32 8.08 -2.50
CA ILE A 144 -4.96 8.41 -2.06
C ILE A 144 -4.26 9.27 -3.11
N PHE A 145 -3.28 10.07 -2.71
CA PHE A 145 -2.48 10.86 -3.64
C PHE A 145 -1.39 10.02 -4.32
N GLU A 146 -1.07 10.33 -5.58
CA GLU A 146 -0.04 9.63 -6.34
C GLU A 146 1.36 9.70 -5.71
N GLU A 147 1.65 10.76 -4.95
CA GLU A 147 2.94 10.95 -4.28
C GLU A 147 3.04 10.25 -2.90
N ALA A 148 1.92 9.71 -2.40
CA ALA A 148 1.89 8.98 -1.14
C ALA A 148 2.78 7.73 -1.22
N LEU A 149 3.25 7.25 -0.07
CA LEU A 149 4.00 6.01 -0.01
C LEU A 149 3.06 4.83 -0.21
N ALA A 150 3.54 3.79 -0.87
CA ALA A 150 2.79 2.56 -1.10
C ALA A 150 2.32 1.91 0.22
N VAL A 151 3.10 2.07 1.31
CA VAL A 151 2.72 1.61 2.66
C VAL A 151 1.44 2.26 3.18
N GLU A 152 1.17 3.50 2.77
CA GLU A 152 -0.04 4.23 3.16
C GLU A 152 -1.26 3.65 2.44
N ALA A 153 -1.12 3.21 1.18
CA ALA A 153 -2.17 2.49 0.47
C ALA A 153 -2.51 1.16 1.18
N LEU A 154 -1.52 0.39 1.62
CA LEU A 154 -1.74 -0.84 2.37
C LEU A 154 -2.53 -0.59 3.67
N LYS A 155 -2.19 0.50 4.38
CA LYS A 155 -2.94 0.91 5.57
C LYS A 155 -4.40 1.21 5.25
N VAL A 156 -4.66 1.93 4.16
CA VAL A 156 -6.03 2.22 3.71
C VAL A 156 -6.81 0.95 3.40
N PHE A 157 -6.20 -0.03 2.71
CA PHE A 157 -6.85 -1.32 2.43
C PHE A 157 -7.25 -2.05 3.71
N ASN A 158 -6.34 -2.15 4.68
CA ASN A 158 -6.59 -2.81 5.96
C ASN A 158 -7.69 -2.13 6.80
N GLU A 159 -7.77 -0.81 6.76
CA GLU A 159 -8.72 -0.04 7.56
C GLU A 159 -10.11 0.08 6.92
N ARG A 160 -10.20 0.07 5.59
CA ARG A 160 -11.43 0.39 4.86
C ARG A 160 -12.11 -0.82 4.22
N ASN A 161 -11.47 -1.99 4.22
CA ASN A 161 -11.98 -3.24 3.64
C ASN A 161 -12.51 -3.04 2.20
N ILE A 162 -11.65 -2.44 1.37
CA ILE A 162 -11.89 -2.19 -0.06
C ILE A 162 -10.90 -3.01 -0.89
N ASP A 163 -11.26 -3.35 -2.13
CA ASP A 163 -10.35 -4.06 -3.05
C ASP A 163 -9.60 -3.10 -3.98
N ASP A 164 -10.22 -1.97 -4.31
CA ASP A 164 -9.68 -0.96 -5.20
C ASP A 164 -9.58 0.40 -4.50
N LEU A 165 -8.44 1.08 -4.67
CA LEU A 165 -8.17 2.40 -4.13
C LEU A 165 -7.86 3.38 -5.27
N ILE A 166 -8.67 4.44 -5.36
CA ILE A 166 -8.52 5.47 -6.40
C ILE A 166 -7.30 6.34 -6.09
N VAL A 167 -6.46 6.56 -7.11
CA VAL A 167 -5.29 7.43 -7.00
C VAL A 167 -5.57 8.76 -7.69
N VAL A 168 -5.37 9.87 -6.99
CA VAL A 168 -5.58 11.22 -7.50
C VAL A 168 -4.30 12.05 -7.52
N ASP A 169 -4.25 13.02 -8.43
CA ASP A 169 -3.24 14.08 -8.40
C ASP A 169 -3.62 15.20 -7.41
N ARG A 170 -2.73 16.20 -7.27
CA ARG A 170 -2.98 17.40 -6.43
C ARG A 170 -4.18 18.25 -6.86
N ARG A 171 -4.68 18.08 -8.10
CA ARG A 171 -5.87 18.76 -8.62
C ARG A 171 -7.14 17.93 -8.38
N HIS A 172 -7.03 16.81 -7.67
CA HIS A 172 -8.12 15.88 -7.36
C HIS A 172 -8.69 15.17 -8.59
N ARG A 173 -7.84 14.94 -9.61
CA ARG A 173 -8.18 14.17 -10.82
C ARG A 173 -7.70 12.73 -10.66
N PRO A 174 -8.51 11.71 -11.01
CA PRO A 174 -8.09 10.32 -10.92
C PRO A 174 -7.02 10.01 -11.97
N VAL A 175 -5.80 9.73 -11.53
CA VAL A 175 -4.63 9.43 -12.38
C VAL A 175 -4.29 7.95 -12.42
N GLY A 176 -4.85 7.16 -11.50
CA GLY A 176 -4.70 5.71 -11.50
C GLY A 176 -5.54 5.03 -10.45
N LEU A 177 -5.26 3.73 -10.28
CA LEU A 177 -5.96 2.86 -9.36
C LEU A 177 -4.99 1.81 -8.79
N VAL A 178 -5.05 1.55 -7.49
CA VAL A 178 -4.34 0.42 -6.87
C VAL A 178 -5.36 -0.67 -6.56
N ASP A 179 -5.05 -1.89 -6.96
CA ASP A 179 -5.83 -3.09 -6.67
C ASP A 179 -5.08 -3.89 -5.60
N SER A 180 -5.78 -4.32 -4.56
CA SER A 180 -5.21 -5.08 -3.44
C SER A 180 -4.50 -6.37 -3.90
N GLN A 181 -4.95 -6.96 -5.01
CA GLN A 181 -4.36 -8.16 -5.62
C GLN A 181 -2.99 -7.91 -6.28
N ASP A 182 -2.62 -6.66 -6.52
CA ASP A 182 -1.29 -6.32 -7.05
C ASP A 182 -0.23 -6.16 -5.95
N LEU A 183 -0.63 -6.02 -4.68
CA LEU A 183 0.28 -5.82 -3.55
C LEU A 183 1.24 -7.00 -3.28
N PRO A 184 0.83 -8.28 -3.35
CA PRO A 184 1.75 -9.41 -3.16
C PRO A 184 2.88 -9.44 -4.20
N LYS A 185 2.59 -9.04 -5.45
CA LYS A 185 3.59 -8.99 -6.54
C LYS A 185 4.69 -7.97 -6.25
N LEU A 186 4.40 -6.98 -5.40
CA LEU A 186 5.31 -5.90 -5.02
C LEU A 186 6.15 -6.25 -3.79
N LYS A 187 6.04 -7.48 -3.25
CA LYS A 187 6.66 -7.93 -2.00
C LYS A 187 6.33 -7.00 -0.82
N MET A 188 5.13 -6.43 -0.86
CA MET A 188 4.61 -5.54 0.19
C MET A 188 3.85 -6.28 1.29
N ILE A 189 3.59 -7.57 1.07
CA ILE A 189 2.92 -8.51 1.97
C ILE A 189 3.69 -9.83 1.90
#